data_AF-A0A956F020-F1
#
_entry.id   AF-A0A956F020-F1
#
_cell.length_a   1.000
_cell.length_b   1.000
_cell.length_c   1.000
_cell.angle_alpha   90.00
_cell.angle_beta   90.00
_cell.angle_gamma   90.00
#
_symmetry.space_group_name_H-M   'P 1'
#
loop_
_entity.id
_entity.type
_entity.pdbx_description
1 polymer ?
#
loop_
_entity_poly.entity_id
_entity_poly.type
_entity_poly.pdbx_seq_one_letter_code
_entity_poly.pdbx_strand_id
1 'polypeptide(L)'
;MTNLSAGSITGCQVGFENRFKLGCWTPVRVSVEGLESAESPRLEVIAADGEGSPAAVSTRLEQRAGATFTVDTLTRVGRQKAPLRVRLLDG
;
A
#
# COMPACT_ATOMS: atom_id res chain seq x y z
N MET A 1 1.58 -10.00 -18.82
CA MET A 1 1.71 -11.00 -17.74
C MET A 1 1.74 -10.24 -16.43
N THR A 2 0.74 -10.40 -15.56
CA THR A 2 0.74 -9.80 -14.23
C THR A 2 1.59 -10.71 -13.35
N ASN A 3 2.85 -10.35 -13.13
CA ASN A 3 3.70 -11.08 -12.19
C ASN A 3 3.06 -10.95 -10.80
N LEU A 4 2.63 -12.07 -10.24
CA LEU A 4 2.20 -12.18 -8.86
C LEU A 4 3.43 -12.01 -7.97
N SER A 5 3.26 -11.30 -6.86
CA SER A 5 4.38 -10.98 -5.98
C SER A 5 4.90 -12.22 -5.24
N ALA A 6 6.22 -12.31 -5.04
CA ALA A 6 6.93 -13.29 -4.21
C ALA A 6 6.66 -13.08 -2.72
N GLY A 7 6.07 -11.95 -2.35
CA GLY A 7 5.45 -11.73 -1.05
C GLY A 7 3.93 -11.60 -1.16
N SER A 8 3.26 -11.48 -0.02
CA SER A 8 1.82 -11.26 0.06
C SER A 8 1.48 -10.13 1.03
N ILE A 9 0.35 -9.46 0.77
CA ILE A 9 -0.24 -8.50 1.70
C ILE A 9 -1.15 -9.27 2.65
N THR A 10 -0.86 -9.24 3.93
CA THR A 10 -1.60 -9.97 4.97
C THR A 10 -2.52 -9.07 5.79
N GLY A 11 -2.35 -7.75 5.69
CA GLY A 11 -3.17 -6.79 6.41
C GLY A 11 -3.03 -5.37 5.89
N CYS A 12 -4.06 -4.55 6.10
CA CYS A 12 -4.06 -3.13 5.77
C CYS A 12 -4.88 -2.37 6.81
N GLN A 13 -4.32 -1.30 7.36
CA GLN A 13 -4.98 -0.35 8.24
C GLN A 13 -4.88 1.05 7.65
N VAL A 14 -5.98 1.79 7.67
CA VAL A 14 -6.05 3.14 7.07
C VAL A 14 -6.43 4.16 8.14
N GLY A 15 -5.56 5.15 8.37
CA GLY A 15 -5.70 6.10 9.47
C GLY A 15 -5.46 5.45 10.82
N PHE A 16 -6.13 5.99 11.85
CA PHE A 16 -6.04 5.48 13.22
C PHE A 16 -7.34 4.75 13.55
N GLU A 17 -7.25 3.48 13.93
CA GLU A 17 -8.43 2.62 14.17
C GLU A 17 -9.40 2.60 12.97
N ASN A 18 -8.87 2.60 11.75
CA ASN A 18 -9.65 2.68 10.51
C ASN A 18 -10.47 3.98 10.34
N ARG A 19 -10.08 5.06 11.03
CA ARG A 19 -10.68 6.39 10.93
C ARG A 19 -9.70 7.41 10.38
N PHE A 20 -10.17 8.23 9.45
CA PHE A 20 -9.39 9.29 8.82
C PHE A 20 -10.29 10.41 8.27
N LYS A 21 -9.68 11.55 7.93
CA LYS A 21 -10.36 12.68 7.28
C LYS A 21 -10.08 12.68 5.78
N LEU A 22 -11.11 12.90 4.98
CA LEU A 22 -10.97 13.06 3.53
C LEU A 22 -10.14 14.31 3.20
N GLY A 23 -9.35 14.21 2.14
CA GLY A 23 -8.49 15.29 1.65
C GLY A 23 -7.23 15.52 2.48
N CYS A 24 -7.02 14.77 3.57
CA CYS A 24 -5.80 14.81 4.39
C CYS A 24 -4.84 13.68 4.03
N TRP A 25 -3.54 13.91 4.27
CA TRP A 25 -2.56 12.83 4.31
C TRP A 25 -2.95 11.85 5.41
N THR A 26 -3.25 10.63 4.98
CA THR A 26 -3.78 9.56 5.81
C THR A 26 -2.73 8.46 5.90
N PRO A 27 -2.31 8.07 7.13
CA PRO A 27 -1.47 6.90 7.34
C PRO A 27 -2.08 5.65 6.75
N VAL A 28 -1.26 4.86 6.07
CA VAL A 28 -1.61 3.50 5.63
C VAL A 28 -0.52 2.58 6.12
N ARG A 29 -0.91 1.65 6.98
CA ARG A 29 -0.04 0.59 7.48
C ARG A 29 -0.38 -0.70 6.78
N VAL A 30 0.58 -1.28 6.08
CA VAL A 30 0.40 -2.53 5.36
C VAL A 30 1.27 -3.60 5.98
N SER A 31 0.67 -4.73 6.33
CA SER A 31 1.39 -5.94 6.74
C SER A 31 1.74 -6.73 5.49
N VAL A 32 3.03 -7.01 5.34
CA VAL A 32 3.60 -7.77 4.22
C VAL A 32 4.32 -8.99 4.77
N GLU A 33 4.22 -10.11 4.08
CA GLU A 33 4.94 -11.33 4.38
C GLU A 33 5.70 -11.81 3.14
N GLY A 34 6.91 -12.32 3.35
CA GLY A 34 7.84 -12.71 2.27
C GLY A 34 8.59 -11.51 1.68
N LEU A 35 9.19 -11.71 0.50
CA LEU A 35 9.94 -10.79 -0.39
C LEU A 35 11.37 -11.25 -0.72
N GLU A 36 11.80 -12.43 -0.27
CA GLU A 36 13.15 -12.97 -0.48
C GLU A 36 13.57 -13.10 -1.95
N SER A 37 12.62 -13.19 -2.88
CA SER A 37 12.88 -13.34 -4.32
C SER A 37 12.49 -12.12 -5.16
N ALA A 38 12.09 -11.01 -4.54
CA ALA A 38 11.68 -9.80 -5.25
C ALA A 38 12.90 -8.93 -5.58
N GLU A 39 13.16 -8.67 -6.86
CA GLU A 39 14.34 -7.90 -7.31
C GLU A 39 14.31 -6.44 -6.85
N SER A 40 13.16 -5.79 -6.94
CA SER A 40 12.98 -4.38 -6.58
C SER A 40 11.57 -4.12 -6.04
N PRO A 41 11.24 -4.70 -4.87
CA PRO A 41 9.87 -4.70 -4.37
C PRO A 41 9.38 -3.29 -4.05
N ARG A 42 8.13 -3.02 -4.43
CA ARG A 42 7.44 -1.76 -4.19
C ARG A 42 6.05 -2.01 -3.66
N LEU A 43 5.67 -1.25 -2.64
CA LEU A 43 4.30 -1.12 -2.21
C LEU A 43 3.67 0.08 -2.91
N GLU A 44 2.57 -0.13 -3.64
CA GLU A 44 1.75 0.95 -4.17
C GLU A 44 0.44 1.06 -3.39
N VAL A 45 0.15 2.27 -2.95
CA VAL A 45 -1.16 2.65 -2.40
C VAL A 45 -1.82 3.63 -3.34
N ILE A 46 -2.98 3.26 -3.87
CA ILE A 46 -3.72 4.03 -4.86
C ILE A 46 -5.05 4.45 -4.26
N ALA A 47 -5.30 5.75 -4.23
CA ALA A 47 -6.57 6.34 -3.81
C ALA A 47 -7.00 7.40 -4.82
N ALA A 48 -8.32 7.56 -5.00
CA ALA A 48 -8.84 8.65 -5.82
C ALA A 48 -8.70 9.99 -5.06
N ASP A 49 -8.27 11.04 -5.77
CA ASP A 49 -8.30 12.41 -5.27
C ASP A 49 -9.73 12.97 -5.21
N GLY A 50 -9.87 14.26 -4.86
CA GLY A 50 -11.18 14.91 -4.74
C GLY A 50 -11.98 14.95 -6.05
N GLU A 51 -11.28 14.95 -7.18
CA GLU A 51 -11.85 14.96 -8.53
C GLU A 51 -12.04 13.55 -9.11
N GLY A 52 -11.58 12.52 -8.40
CA GLY A 52 -11.73 11.12 -8.79
C GLY A 52 -10.55 10.56 -9.57
N SER A 53 -9.51 11.37 -9.80
CA SER A 53 -8.31 10.92 -10.50
C SER A 53 -7.52 9.99 -9.58
N PRO A 54 -7.01 8.84 -10.09
CA PRO A 54 -6.21 7.93 -9.30
C PRO A 54 -4.86 8.58 -8.97
N ALA A 55 -4.51 8.64 -7.68
CA ALA A 55 -3.22 9.06 -7.19
C ALA A 55 -2.51 7.88 -6.52
N ALA A 56 -1.28 7.59 -6.95
CA ALA A 56 -0.47 6.49 -6.43
C ALA A 56 0.69 7.05 -5.58
N VAL A 57 0.90 6.42 -4.43
CA VAL A 57 2.13 6.57 -3.64
C VAL A 57 2.87 5.25 -3.72
N SER A 58 4.15 5.31 -4.11
CA SER A 58 5.02 4.14 -4.24
C SER A 58 6.12 4.20 -3.19
N THR A 59 6.26 3.13 -2.43
CA THR A 59 7.28 2.98 -1.39
C THR A 59 8.17 1.80 -1.76
N ARG A 60 9.48 2.03 -1.91
CA ARG A 60 10.46 0.95 -2.09
C ARG A 60 10.57 0.15 -0.80
N LEU A 61 10.60 -1.17 -0.93
CA LEU A 61 10.77 -2.09 0.17
C LEU A 61 12.17 -2.70 0.14
N GLU A 62 12.67 -3.05 1.30
CA GLU A 62 13.82 -3.93 1.41
C GLU A 62 13.34 -5.38 1.26
N GLN A 63 14.15 -6.21 0.61
CA GLN A 63 13.92 -7.65 0.61
C GLN A 63 14.02 -8.18 2.05
N ARG A 64 13.04 -8.97 2.47
CA ARG A 64 13.01 -9.60 3.79
C ARG A 64 12.55 -11.04 3.64
N ALA A 65 13.35 -11.97 4.15
CA ALA A 65 13.02 -13.39 4.09
C ALA A 65 12.17 -13.82 5.28
N GLY A 66 11.07 -14.54 5.01
CA GLY A 66 10.34 -15.36 5.99
C GLY A 66 9.71 -14.65 7.19
N ALA A 67 9.72 -13.31 7.24
CA ALA A 67 9.16 -12.54 8.35
C ALA A 67 7.99 -11.68 7.86
N THR A 68 6.91 -11.64 8.64
CA THR A 68 5.89 -10.60 8.50
C THR A 68 6.45 -9.28 9.03
N PHE A 69 6.31 -8.21 8.26
CA PHE A 69 6.71 -6.86 8.67
C PHE A 69 5.67 -5.84 8.24
N THR A 70 5.76 -4.64 8.83
CA THR A 70 4.85 -3.54 8.54
C THR A 70 5.54 -2.45 7.73
N VAL A 71 4.85 -1.95 6.72
CA VAL A 71 5.23 -0.77 5.93
C VAL A 71 4.26 0.35 6.24
N ASP A 72 4.79 1.46 6.73
CA ASP A 72 4.02 2.68 6.96
C ASP A 72 4.23 3.65 5.78
N THR A 73 3.13 4.09 5.18
CA THR A 73 3.13 5.10 4.10
C THR A 73 2.01 6.10 4.32
N LEU A 74 1.98 7.16 3.51
CA LEU A 74 0.94 8.18 3.53
C LEU A 74 0.26 8.22 2.16
N THR A 75 -1.07 8.28 2.15
CA THR A 75 -1.84 8.55 0.94
C THR A 75 -2.85 9.66 1.16
N ARG A 76 -3.30 10.33 0.11
CA ARG A 76 -4.35 11.35 0.20
C ARG A 76 -5.65 10.78 -0.33
N VAL A 77 -6.55 10.38 0.58
CA VAL A 77 -7.86 9.85 0.21
C VAL A 77 -8.81 11.02 -0.04
N GLY A 78 -9.12 11.31 -1.30
CA GLY A 78 -9.93 12.47 -1.67
C GLY A 78 -11.43 12.21 -1.71
N ARG A 79 -11.85 10.95 -1.83
CA ARG A 79 -13.27 10.60 -2.01
C ARG A 79 -13.79 9.54 -1.06
N GLN A 80 -15.00 9.79 -0.56
CA GLN A 80 -15.76 8.80 0.19
C GLN A 80 -16.23 7.66 -0.73
N LYS A 81 -16.25 6.43 -0.22
CA LYS A 81 -16.73 5.22 -0.94
C LYS A 81 -15.95 4.86 -2.21
N ALA A 82 -14.90 5.59 -2.56
CA ALA A 82 -13.94 5.16 -3.57
C ALA A 82 -13.03 4.06 -2.98
N PRO A 83 -12.67 3.03 -3.75
CA PRO A 83 -11.77 2.00 -3.26
C PRO A 83 -10.36 2.57 -3.05
N LEU A 84 -9.75 2.23 -1.92
CA LEU A 84 -8.31 2.31 -1.73
C LEU A 84 -7.71 0.97 -2.16
N ARG A 85 -6.77 0.99 -3.09
CA ARG A 85 -6.09 -0.22 -3.58
C ARG A 85 -4.68 -0.26 -3.05
N VAL A 86 -4.27 -1.42 -2.54
CA VAL A 86 -2.89 -1.71 -2.13
C VAL A 86 -2.36 -2.80 -3.04
N ARG A 87 -1.16 -2.60 -3.59
CA ARG A 87 -0.50 -3.57 -4.47
C ARG A 87 0.93 -3.78 -4.02
N LEU A 88 1.37 -5.02 -4.06
CA LEU A 88 2.77 -5.39 -3.95
C LEU A 88 3.29 -5.68 -5.36
N LEU A 89 4.40 -5.05 -5.72
CA LEU A 89 5.10 -5.21 -6.99
C LEU A 89 6.52 -5.72 -6.69
N ASP A 90 7.07 -6.56 -7.54
CA ASP A 90 8.33 -7.26 -7.24
C ASP A 90 9.58 -6.72 -7.94
N GLY A 91 9.42 -5.89 -8.97
CA GLY A 91 10.51 -5.51 -9.86
C GLY A 91 10.00 -5.39 -11.27
#